data_AF-A0A8D7F2M7-F1
#
_entry.id   AF-A0A8D7F2M7-F1
#
_cell.length_a   1.000
_cell.length_b   1.000
_cell.length_c   1.000
_cell.angle_alpha   90.00
_cell.angle_beta   90.00
_cell.angle_gamma   90.00
#
_symmetry.space_group_name_H-M   'P 1'
#
loop_
_entity.id
_entity.type
_entity.pdbx_description
1 polymer ?
#
loop_
_entity_poly.entity_id
_entity_poly.type
_entity_poly.pdbx_seq_one_letter_code
_entity_poly.pdbx_strand_id
1 'polypeptide(L)'
;MKDGEIKVFCPEEISAMVLTKMKETAEAFLGKKIKDDVVTVPGNLIHKHWQATKDAGIIAGPNVARIINEPTAAAIAYGLDKKVFEVLATNGDTHLGGEDFDQRIMEYFIKFIKKKHGKDISTGNRAL
;
A
#
# COMPACT_ATOMS: atom_id res chain seq x y z
N MET A 1 9.72 21.41 -15.05
CA MET A 1 9.15 20.18 -15.65
C MET A 1 8.80 20.54 -17.08
N LYS A 2 9.23 19.74 -18.07
CA LYS A 2 8.83 19.97 -19.47
C LYS A 2 7.57 19.15 -19.72
N ASP A 3 6.49 19.83 -20.08
CA ASP A 3 5.20 19.21 -20.35
C ASP A 3 5.35 18.17 -21.49
N GLY A 4 5.08 16.89 -21.19
CA GLY A 4 4.94 15.84 -22.21
C GLY A 4 5.94 14.68 -22.20
N GLU A 5 6.94 14.64 -21.30
CA GLU A 5 7.82 13.46 -21.21
C GLU A 5 7.15 12.29 -20.46
N ILE A 6 7.07 11.12 -21.12
CA ILE A 6 6.64 9.87 -20.49
C ILE A 6 7.79 9.38 -19.61
N LYS A 7 7.59 9.40 -18.29
CA LYS A 7 8.52 8.84 -17.33
C LYS A 7 8.04 7.48 -16.84
N VAL A 8 8.89 6.48 -16.96
CA VAL A 8 8.66 5.14 -16.41
C VAL A 8 9.18 5.14 -14.98
N PHE A 9 8.37 4.63 -14.05
CA PHE A 9 8.72 4.50 -12.65
C PHE A 9 8.69 3.03 -12.24
N CYS A 10 9.64 2.65 -11.40
CA CYS A 10 9.58 1.38 -10.70
C CYS A 10 8.53 1.45 -9.56
N PRO A 11 7.91 0.33 -9.16
CA PRO A 11 6.93 0.31 -8.05
C PRO A 11 7.45 0.92 -6.74
N GLU A 12 8.74 0.76 -6.47
CA GLU A 12 9.44 1.30 -5.29
C GLU A 12 9.47 2.83 -5.31
N GLU A 13 9.65 3.46 -6.49
CA GLU A 13 9.65 4.91 -6.63
C GLU A 13 8.26 5.49 -6.37
N ILE A 14 7.20 4.84 -6.86
CA ILE A 14 5.81 5.25 -6.59
C ILE A 14 5.49 5.09 -5.10
N SER A 15 5.90 3.97 -4.50
CA SER A 15 5.73 3.73 -3.06
C SER A 15 6.49 4.76 -2.23
N ALA A 16 7.69 5.14 -2.65
CA ALA A 16 8.49 6.17 -2.00
C ALA A 16 7.83 7.55 -2.03
N MET A 17 7.06 7.88 -3.07
CA MET A 17 6.29 9.14 -3.10
C MET A 17 5.23 9.17 -1.99
N VAL A 18 4.54 8.05 -1.75
CA VAL A 18 3.57 7.93 -0.65
C VAL A 18 4.28 8.04 0.70
N LEU A 19 5.40 7.33 0.89
CA LEU A 19 6.19 7.40 2.13
C LEU A 19 6.74 8.80 2.38
N THR A 20 7.19 9.49 1.34
CA THR A 20 7.63 10.89 1.42
C THR A 20 6.49 11.77 1.93
N LYS A 21 5.27 11.57 1.43
CA LYS A 21 4.11 12.34 1.91
C LYS A 21 3.78 12.07 3.37
N MET A 22 3.90 10.81 3.82
CA MET A 22 3.69 10.46 5.23
C MET A 22 4.76 11.09 6.13
N LYS A 23 6.02 11.06 5.71
CA LYS A 23 7.12 11.74 6.38
C LYS A 23 6.87 13.24 6.50
N GLU A 24 6.55 13.92 5.41
CA GLU A 24 6.23 15.36 5.43
C GLU A 24 5.10 15.69 6.41
N THR A 25 4.08 14.84 6.46
CA THR A 25 2.94 14.99 7.38
C THR A 25 3.41 14.87 8.84
N ALA A 26 4.26 13.89 9.15
CA ALA A 26 4.83 13.71 10.48
C ALA A 26 5.79 14.85 10.87
N GLU A 27 6.63 15.31 9.95
CA GLU A 27 7.55 16.44 10.16
C GLU A 27 6.80 17.74 10.41
N ALA A 28 5.73 17.99 9.64
CA ALA A 28 4.87 19.15 9.83
C ALA A 28 4.18 19.14 11.20
N PHE A 29 3.72 17.97 11.65
CA PHE A 29 3.09 17.81 12.97
C PHE A 29 4.09 17.99 14.12
N LEU A 30 5.30 17.44 14.00
CA LEU A 30 6.29 17.45 15.08
C LEU A 30 7.23 18.66 15.07
N GLY A 31 7.24 19.44 13.98
CA GLY A 31 8.14 20.59 13.81
C GLY A 31 9.62 20.23 13.70
N LYS A 32 9.95 18.96 13.40
CA LYS A 32 11.33 18.46 13.31
C LYS A 32 11.46 17.42 12.21
N LYS A 33 12.67 17.24 11.69
CA LYS A 33 12.97 16.21 10.70
C LYS A 33 12.86 14.80 11.28
N ILE A 34 12.27 13.89 10.50
CA ILE A 34 12.22 12.46 10.80
C ILE A 34 13.42 11.77 10.16
N LYS A 35 14.17 11.01 10.97
CA LYS A 35 15.38 10.30 10.55
C LYS A 35 15.16 8.80 10.39
N ASP A 36 14.30 8.22 11.20
CA ASP A 36 14.08 6.78 11.27
C ASP A 36 12.58 6.50 11.26
N ASP A 37 12.18 5.42 10.61
CA ASP A 37 10.80 4.96 10.56
C ASP A 37 10.67 3.43 10.71
N VAL A 38 9.42 3.00 10.88
CA VAL A 38 9.02 1.59 10.89
C VAL A 38 7.90 1.45 9.86
N VAL A 39 8.08 0.56 8.90
CA VAL A 39 7.13 0.38 7.79
C VAL A 39 6.44 -0.97 7.93
N THR A 40 5.12 -0.98 7.75
CA THR A 40 4.30 -2.20 7.82
C THR A 40 4.25 -2.90 6.46
N VAL A 41 4.18 -4.23 6.47
CA VAL A 41 3.97 -5.05 5.27
C VAL A 41 3.01 -6.22 5.57
N PRO A 42 2.26 -6.74 4.58
CA PRO A 42 1.42 -7.91 4.78
C PRO A 42 2.17 -9.12 5.38
N GLY A 43 1.53 -9.82 6.33
CA GLY A 43 2.17 -10.85 7.16
C GLY A 43 2.51 -12.17 6.46
N ASN A 44 2.18 -12.31 5.19
CA ASN A 44 2.40 -13.47 4.33
C ASN A 44 3.36 -13.17 3.15
N LEU A 45 4.05 -12.02 3.17
CA LEU A 45 4.96 -11.65 2.10
C LEU A 45 6.26 -12.46 2.09
N ILE A 46 6.73 -12.72 0.87
CA ILE A 46 8.02 -13.33 0.58
C ILE A 46 9.12 -12.25 0.69
N HIS A 47 10.35 -12.64 1.06
CA HIS A 47 11.52 -11.76 1.24
C HIS A 47 11.74 -10.69 0.16
N LYS A 48 11.37 -10.95 -1.11
CA LYS A 48 11.52 -9.97 -2.20
C LYS A 48 10.70 -8.70 -1.99
N HIS A 49 9.49 -8.81 -1.45
CA HIS A 49 8.63 -7.65 -1.20
C HIS A 49 9.13 -6.80 -0.03
N TRP A 50 9.79 -7.43 0.95
CA TRP A 50 10.43 -6.71 2.04
C TRP A 50 11.59 -5.85 1.51
N GLN A 51 12.38 -6.38 0.57
CA GLN A 51 13.45 -5.61 -0.03
C GLN A 51 12.91 -4.40 -0.81
N ALA A 52 11.89 -4.60 -1.64
CA ALA A 52 11.23 -3.50 -2.36
C ALA A 52 10.69 -2.41 -1.41
N THR A 53 10.15 -2.80 -0.25
CA THR A 53 9.67 -1.85 0.76
C THR A 53 10.83 -1.09 1.42
N LYS A 54 11.96 -1.75 1.70
CA LYS A 54 13.18 -1.07 2.19
C LYS A 54 13.71 -0.09 1.17
N ASP A 55 13.76 -0.48 -0.10
CA ASP A 55 14.25 0.36 -1.19
C ASP A 55 13.36 1.60 -1.35
N ALA A 56 12.03 1.44 -1.26
CA ALA A 56 11.09 2.56 -1.24
C ALA A 56 11.36 3.52 -0.05
N GLY A 57 11.63 2.98 1.14
CA GLY A 57 11.98 3.80 2.31
C GLY A 57 13.31 4.56 2.15
N ILE A 58 14.33 3.92 1.58
CA ILE A 58 15.61 4.57 1.25
C ILE A 58 15.38 5.74 0.28
N ILE A 59 14.55 5.54 -0.75
CA ILE A 59 14.22 6.60 -1.72
C ILE A 59 13.46 7.76 -1.05
N ALA A 60 12.57 7.47 -0.09
CA ALA A 60 11.84 8.50 0.67
C ALA A 60 12.74 9.29 1.65
N GLY A 61 13.90 8.73 2.00
CA GLY A 61 14.96 9.37 2.77
C GLY A 61 15.08 9.06 4.28
N PRO A 62 14.04 8.66 5.05
CA PRO A 62 14.27 8.16 6.39
C PRO A 62 14.89 6.75 6.36
N ASN A 63 15.61 6.40 7.42
CA ASN A 63 16.15 5.06 7.61
C ASN A 63 15.05 4.09 8.08
N VAL A 64 14.80 3.04 7.31
CA VAL A 64 13.85 1.98 7.68
C VAL A 64 14.46 1.12 8.78
N ALA A 65 14.23 1.53 10.03
CA ALA A 65 14.79 0.87 11.21
C ALA A 65 14.21 -0.54 11.39
N ARG A 66 12.96 -0.75 10.98
CA ARG A 66 12.31 -2.07 11.01
C ARG A 66 11.19 -2.17 9.98
N ILE A 67 11.09 -3.35 9.37
CA ILE A 67 9.86 -3.78 8.70
C ILE A 67 9.09 -4.66 9.69
N ILE A 68 7.81 -4.38 9.86
CA ILE A 68 6.91 -5.13 10.74
C ILE A 68 5.74 -5.70 9.95
N ASN A 69 5.34 -6.93 10.28
CA ASN A 69 4.13 -7.50 9.71
C ASN A 69 2.90 -6.73 10.21
N GLU A 70 2.00 -6.36 9.30
CA GLU A 70 0.71 -5.71 9.61
C GLU A 70 -0.09 -6.40 10.72
N PRO A 71 -0.34 -7.74 10.68
CA PRO A 71 -1.08 -8.39 11.76
C PRO A 71 -0.35 -8.31 13.10
N THR A 72 0.99 -8.27 13.09
CA THR A 72 1.79 -8.09 14.30
C THR A 72 1.69 -6.67 14.84
N ALA A 73 1.74 -5.65 13.97
CA ALA A 73 1.54 -4.26 14.36
C ALA A 73 0.14 -4.03 14.96
N ALA A 74 -0.89 -4.62 14.34
CA ALA A 74 -2.25 -4.59 14.85
C ALA A 74 -2.38 -5.30 16.22
N ALA A 75 -1.74 -6.46 16.38
CA ALA A 75 -1.73 -7.18 17.66
C ALA A 75 -1.05 -6.37 18.78
N ILE A 76 0.06 -5.69 18.47
CA ILE A 76 0.74 -4.77 19.42
C ILE A 76 -0.19 -3.62 19.80
N ALA A 77 -0.86 -3.00 18.83
CA ALA A 77 -1.80 -1.91 19.09
C ALA A 77 -2.99 -2.36 19.97
N TYR A 78 -3.54 -3.54 19.69
CA TYR A 78 -4.62 -4.12 20.50
C TYR A 78 -4.18 -4.47 21.92
N GLY A 79 -2.97 -5.00 22.06
CA GLY A 79 -2.44 -5.50 23.32
C GLY A 79 -1.48 -4.54 24.01
N LEU A 80 -1.56 -3.23 23.84
CA LEU A 80 -0.53 -2.27 24.28
C LEU A 80 -0.07 -2.45 25.75
N ASP A 81 -0.98 -2.91 26.62
CA ASP A 81 -0.69 -3.18 28.04
C ASP A 81 0.01 -4.53 28.31
N LYS A 82 0.06 -5.42 27.31
CA LYS A 82 0.72 -6.73 27.35
C LYS A 82 2.17 -6.60 26.90
N LYS A 83 3.08 -7.25 27.63
CA LYS A 83 4.54 -7.08 27.44
C LYS A 83 5.18 -8.07 26.48
N VAL A 84 4.50 -9.16 26.11
CA VAL A 84 5.08 -10.23 25.29
C VAL A 84 4.09 -10.61 24.18
N PHE A 85 4.59 -10.64 22.95
CA PHE A 85 3.84 -11.06 21.77
C PHE A 85 4.66 -12.11 21.02
N GLU A 86 4.04 -13.25 20.75
CA GLU A 86 4.62 -14.32 19.95
C GLU A 86 3.64 -14.65 18.82
N VAL A 87 4.14 -14.61 17.58
CA VAL A 87 3.35 -15.00 16.42
C VAL A 87 3.49 -16.51 16.24
N LEU A 88 2.42 -17.26 16.54
CA LEU A 88 2.44 -18.72 16.46
C LEU A 88 2.34 -19.25 15.01
N ALA A 89 1.56 -18.56 14.17
CA ALA A 89 1.39 -18.88 12.75
C ALA A 89 0.89 -17.65 12.00
N THR A 90 1.17 -17.59 10.69
CA THR A 90 0.66 -16.57 9.76
C THR A 90 0.22 -17.26 8.47
N ASN A 91 -0.90 -16.82 7.89
CA ASN A 91 -1.42 -17.29 6.61
C ASN A 91 -2.27 -16.18 5.99
N GLY A 92 -2.50 -16.24 4.68
CA GLY A 92 -3.32 -15.28 3.94
C GLY A 92 -2.98 -15.25 2.45
N ASP A 93 -3.68 -14.41 1.70
CA ASP A 93 -3.44 -14.16 0.28
C ASP A 93 -3.15 -12.67 0.06
N THR A 94 -2.01 -12.34 -0.55
CA THR A 94 -1.61 -10.96 -0.84
C THR A 94 -2.35 -10.34 -2.01
N HIS A 95 -3.12 -11.14 -2.77
CA HIS A 95 -3.88 -10.70 -3.93
C HIS A 95 -5.40 -10.80 -3.69
N LEU A 96 -5.82 -10.90 -2.43
CA LEU A 96 -7.23 -10.85 -2.05
C LEU A 96 -7.47 -9.68 -1.10
N GLY A 97 -8.28 -8.73 -1.54
CA GLY A 97 -8.62 -7.53 -0.79
C GLY A 97 -9.91 -6.87 -1.25
N GLY A 98 -10.07 -5.61 -0.86
CA GLY A 98 -11.23 -4.81 -1.26
C GLY A 98 -11.30 -4.56 -2.77
N GLU A 99 -10.15 -4.44 -3.43
CA GLU A 99 -10.08 -4.22 -4.88
C GLU A 99 -10.73 -5.35 -5.67
N ASP A 100 -10.61 -6.61 -5.24
CA ASP A 100 -11.29 -7.74 -5.88
C ASP A 100 -12.81 -7.65 -5.75
N PHE A 101 -13.29 -7.14 -4.62
CA PHE A 101 -14.71 -6.94 -4.39
C PHE A 101 -15.24 -5.82 -5.26
N ASP A 102 -14.52 -4.70 -5.32
CA ASP A 102 -14.83 -3.57 -6.20
C ASP A 102 -14.83 -4.00 -7.66
N GLN A 103 -13.84 -4.80 -8.08
CA GLN A 103 -13.77 -5.37 -9.43
C GLN A 103 -14.99 -6.23 -9.73
N ARG A 104 -15.41 -7.13 -8.83
CA ARG A 104 -16.60 -7.97 -9.03
C ARG A 104 -17.88 -7.16 -9.16
N ILE A 105 -18.03 -6.11 -8.36
CA ILE A 105 -19.17 -5.20 -8.43
C ILE A 105 -19.16 -4.44 -9.76
N MET A 106 -18.00 -3.91 -10.15
CA MET A 106 -17.81 -3.20 -11.41
C MET A 106 -18.17 -4.10 -12.61
N GLU A 107 -17.65 -5.32 -12.66
CA GLU A 107 -17.97 -6.30 -13.71
C GLU A 107 -19.46 -6.63 -13.78
N TYR A 108 -20.13 -6.73 -12.63
CA TYR A 108 -21.58 -6.93 -12.58
C TYR A 108 -22.32 -5.74 -13.22
N PHE A 109 -21.97 -4.52 -12.86
CA PHE A 109 -22.63 -3.33 -13.39
C PHE A 109 -22.34 -3.10 -14.88
N ILE A 110 -21.13 -3.39 -15.36
CA ILE A 110 -20.81 -3.35 -16.80
C ILE A 110 -21.74 -4.30 -17.56
N LYS A 111 -21.89 -5.55 -17.09
CA LYS A 111 -22.78 -6.55 -17.72
C LYS A 111 -24.25 -6.11 -17.65
N PHE A 112 -24.67 -5.55 -16.52
CA PHE A 112 -26.04 -5.05 -16.34
C PHE A 112 -26.36 -3.91 -17.31
N ILE A 113 -25.48 -2.91 -17.44
CA ILE A 113 -25.66 -1.77 -18.34
C ILE A 113 -25.67 -2.23 -19.79
N LYS A 114 -24.76 -3.14 -20.16
CA LYS A 114 -24.74 -3.74 -21.50
C LYS A 114 -26.04 -4.47 -21.82
N LYS A 115 -26.61 -5.22 -20.88
CA LYS A 115 -27.89 -5.92 -21.06
C LYS A 115 -29.09 -4.97 -21.13
N LYS A 116 -29.14 -3.96 -20.27
CA LYS A 116 -30.30 -3.05 -20.16
C LYS A 116 -30.32 -1.95 -21.21
N HIS A 117 -29.14 -1.45 -21.60
CA HIS A 117 -29.00 -0.27 -22.47
C HIS A 117 -28.25 -0.56 -23.77
N GLY A 118 -27.76 -1.78 -23.98
CA GLY A 118 -27.03 -2.16 -25.20
C GLY A 118 -25.65 -1.50 -25.34
N LYS A 119 -25.16 -0.80 -24.29
CA LYS A 119 -23.89 -0.06 -24.31
C LYS A 119 -22.85 -0.77 -23.45
N ASP A 120 -21.68 -1.00 -24.04
CA ASP A 120 -20.51 -1.50 -23.31
C ASP A 120 -19.67 -0.31 -22.83
N ILE A 121 -19.56 -0.15 -21.51
CA ILE A 121 -18.84 0.98 -20.90
C ILE A 121 -17.40 0.62 -20.49
N SER A 122 -16.99 -0.63 -20.67
CA SER A 122 -15.64 -1.10 -20.29
C SER A 122 -14.51 -0.44 -21.09
N THR A 123 -14.82 0.23 -22.20
CA THR A 123 -13.85 0.85 -23.10
C THR A 123 -13.53 2.31 -22.73
N GLY A 124 -14.28 2.90 -21.80
CA GLY A 124 -14.10 4.31 -21.41
C GLY A 124 -13.42 4.47 -20.05
N ASN A 125 -12.16 4.89 -20.01
CA ASN A 125 -11.42 5.16 -18.77
C ASN A 125 -12.02 6.27 -17.87
N ARG A 126 -13.02 7.02 -18.36
CA ARG A 126 -13.78 7.99 -17.55
C ARG A 126 -15.09 7.42 -17.01
N ALA A 127 -15.55 6.32 -17.59
CA ALA A 127 -16.79 5.64 -17.23
C ALA A 127 -16.56 4.49 -16.24
N LEU A 128 -15.33 3.95 -16.24
CA LEU A 128 -14.73 3.17 -15.17
C LEU A 128 -14.10 4.12 -14.15
#